data_AF-A0A2N6A4H1-F1
#
_entry.id   AF-A0A2N6A4H1-F1
#
_cell.length_a   1.000
_cell.length_b   1.000
_cell.length_c   1.000
_cell.angle_alpha   90.00
_cell.angle_beta   90.00
_cell.angle_gamma   90.00
#
_symmetry.space_group_name_H-M   'P 1'
#
loop_
_entity.id
_entity.type
_entity.pdbx_description
1 polymer ?
#
loop_
_entity_poly.entity_id
_entity_poly.type
_entity_poly.pdbx_seq_one_letter_code
_entity_poly.pdbx_strand_id
1 'polypeptide(L)'
;MNLRRFTIVLLFLLILGGLVNEVSAQAGRDLNALLAQARAGERAKVAQLLPDLRKSHPDKAGVLFLEAVCEENAEKALDRYQQIVDEHGRSPWAD
;
A
#
# COMPACT_ATOMS: atom_id res chain seq x y z
N MET A 1 -41.90 8.10 -23.64
CA MET A 1 -41.87 7.24 -22.43
C MET A 1 -40.51 6.53 -22.27
N ASN A 2 -39.38 7.26 -22.35
CA ASN A 2 -38.03 6.65 -22.31
C ASN A 2 -37.08 7.29 -21.30
N LEU A 3 -37.46 8.44 -20.70
CA LEU A 3 -36.58 9.20 -19.81
C LEU A 3 -36.32 8.45 -18.49
N ARG A 4 -37.35 7.85 -17.88
CA ARG A 4 -37.23 7.02 -16.66
C ARG A 4 -36.37 5.77 -16.86
N ARG A 5 -36.44 5.15 -18.03
CA ARG A 5 -35.61 3.98 -18.38
C ARG A 5 -34.13 4.39 -18.52
N PHE A 6 -33.88 5.56 -19.09
CA PHE A 6 -32.52 6.12 -19.20
C PHE A 6 -31.93 6.47 -17.83
N THR A 7 -32.73 7.05 -16.92
CA THR A 7 -32.28 7.37 -15.55
C THR A 7 -31.93 6.11 -14.75
N ILE A 8 -32.69 5.01 -14.93
CA ILE A 8 -32.41 3.73 -14.25
C ILE A 8 -31.10 3.12 -14.76
N VAL A 9 -30.85 3.15 -16.07
CA VAL A 9 -29.59 2.65 -16.64
C VAL A 9 -28.39 3.49 -16.18
N LEU A 10 -28.55 4.82 -16.08
CA LEU A 10 -27.49 5.72 -15.62
C LEU A 10 -27.16 5.52 -14.12
N LEU A 11 -28.18 5.28 -13.29
CA LEU A 11 -28.01 4.90 -11.87
C LEU A 11 -27.32 3.54 -11.72
N PHE A 12 -27.66 2.57 -12.58
CA PHE A 12 -27.05 1.24 -12.56
C PHE A 12 -25.56 1.29 -12.93
N LEU A 13 -25.19 2.15 -13.87
CA LEU A 13 -23.80 2.32 -14.33
C LEU A 13 -22.92 3.05 -13.30
N LEU A 14 -23.52 3.95 -12.50
CA LEU A 14 -22.85 4.67 -11.41
C LEU A 14 -22.54 3.77 -10.20
N ILE A 15 -23.41 2.80 -9.90
CA ILE A 15 -23.21 1.82 -8.83
C ILE A 15 -22.16 0.77 -9.24
N LEU A 16 -22.06 0.46 -10.55
CA LEU A 16 -21.10 -0.52 -11.06
C LEU A 16 -19.66 0.04 -11.14
N GLY A 17 -19.48 1.36 -11.23
CA GLY A 17 -18.17 2.02 -11.29
C GLY A 17 -17.49 2.23 -9.93
N GLY A 18 -18.22 2.11 -8.81
CA GLY A 18 -17.72 2.41 -7.47
C GLY A 18 -16.98 1.28 -6.75
N LEU A 19 -16.87 0.09 -7.35
CA LEU A 19 -16.42 -1.14 -6.68
C LEU A 19 -15.04 -1.65 -7.12
N VAL A 20 -14.24 -0.86 -7.85
CA VAL A 20 -12.97 -1.35 -8.41
C VAL A 20 -11.73 -1.06 -7.53
N ASN A 21 -11.91 -0.57 -6.30
CA ASN A 21 -10.79 0.02 -5.56
C ASN A 21 -10.22 -0.76 -4.37
N GLU A 22 -10.54 -2.04 -4.14
CA GLU A 22 -10.01 -2.77 -2.96
C GLU A 22 -9.60 -4.23 -3.21
N VAL A 23 -8.91 -4.54 -4.31
CA VAL A 23 -8.24 -5.85 -4.43
C VAL A 23 -6.87 -5.69 -5.06
N SER A 24 -5.89 -5.27 -4.27
CA SER A 24 -4.47 -5.42 -4.61
C SER A 24 -3.61 -5.83 -3.41
N ALA A 25 -4.20 -6.55 -2.43
CA ALA A 25 -3.55 -6.86 -1.16
C ALA A 25 -3.40 -8.36 -0.84
N GLN A 26 -3.48 -9.26 -1.83
CA GLN A 26 -3.35 -10.69 -1.60
C GLN A 26 -2.47 -11.36 -2.65
N ALA A 27 -1.15 -11.27 -2.45
CA ALA A 27 -0.22 -12.22 -3.08
C ALA A 27 1.14 -12.38 -2.34
N GLY A 28 1.39 -11.64 -1.26
CA GLY A 28 2.60 -11.73 -0.47
C GLY A 28 2.28 -11.45 1.00
N ARG A 29 3.15 -11.93 1.89
CA ARG A 29 3.09 -11.73 3.35
C ARG A 29 2.56 -10.32 3.70
N ASP A 30 1.48 -10.25 4.48
CA ASP A 30 0.75 -9.00 4.76
C ASP A 30 1.66 -7.92 5.37
N LEU A 31 1.91 -6.85 4.61
CA LEU A 31 2.76 -5.73 5.02
C LEU A 31 2.19 -5.00 6.23
N ASN A 32 0.86 -4.91 6.36
CA ASN A 32 0.24 -4.25 7.52
C ASN A 32 0.53 -5.00 8.82
N ALA A 33 0.50 -6.33 8.77
CA ALA A 33 0.86 -7.16 9.91
C ALA A 33 2.34 -7.00 10.31
N LEU A 34 3.24 -6.87 9.32
CA LEU A 34 4.66 -6.61 9.57
C LEU A 34 4.90 -5.21 10.13
N LEU A 35 4.18 -4.20 9.65
CA LEU A 35 4.22 -2.85 10.21
C LEU A 35 3.76 -2.82 11.66
N ALA A 36 2.67 -3.53 11.99
CA ALA A 36 2.20 -3.65 13.36
C ALA A 36 3.26 -4.29 14.26
N GLN A 37 3.93 -5.35 13.81
CA GLN A 37 5.04 -5.98 14.55
C GLN A 37 6.22 -5.04 14.74
N ALA A 38 6.63 -4.31 13.71
CA ALA A 38 7.72 -3.33 13.81
C ALA A 38 7.38 -2.20 14.81
N ARG A 39 6.13 -1.73 14.81
CA ARG A 39 5.63 -0.73 15.78
C ARG A 39 5.53 -1.28 17.20
N ALA A 40 5.27 -2.58 17.36
CA ALA A 40 5.30 -3.27 18.65
C ALA A 40 6.72 -3.51 19.20
N GLY A 41 7.76 -3.06 18.50
CA GLY A 41 9.16 -3.18 18.92
C GLY A 41 9.88 -4.39 18.32
N GLU A 42 9.22 -5.21 17.50
CA GLU A 42 9.84 -6.38 16.85
C GLU A 42 10.60 -6.03 15.55
N ARG A 43 11.14 -4.80 15.46
CA ARG A 43 11.80 -4.27 14.25
C ARG A 43 12.92 -5.18 13.76
N ALA A 44 13.71 -5.76 14.68
CA ALA A 44 14.81 -6.65 14.33
C ALA A 44 14.35 -7.93 13.61
N LYS A 45 13.21 -8.52 14.00
CA LYS A 45 12.65 -9.71 13.33
C LYS A 45 12.09 -9.34 11.96
N VAL A 46 11.40 -8.21 11.87
CA VAL A 46 10.85 -7.70 10.61
C VAL A 46 11.97 -7.36 9.63
N ALA A 47 13.07 -6.77 10.11
CA ALA A 47 14.23 -6.43 9.31
C ALA A 47 14.88 -7.65 8.63
N GLN A 48 14.86 -8.81 9.28
CA GLN A 48 15.35 -10.06 8.68
C GLN A 48 14.52 -10.52 7.49
N LEU A 49 13.26 -10.10 7.39
CA LEU A 49 12.34 -10.46 6.31
C LEU A 49 12.41 -9.49 5.11
N LEU A 50 12.98 -8.29 5.30
CA LEU A 50 13.06 -7.24 4.27
C LEU A 50 13.80 -7.69 3.00
N PRO A 51 14.94 -8.41 3.04
CA PRO A 51 15.64 -8.82 1.82
C PRO A 51 14.79 -9.71 0.91
N ASP A 52 13.97 -10.57 1.49
CA ASP A 52 13.07 -11.46 0.77
C ASP A 52 11.86 -10.71 0.22
N LEU A 53 11.28 -9.82 1.03
CA LEU A 53 10.18 -8.95 0.62
C LEU A 53 10.59 -8.05 -0.55
N ARG A 54 11.79 -7.47 -0.52
CA ARG A 54 12.30 -6.62 -1.61
C ARG A 54 12.36 -7.36 -2.94
N LYS A 55 12.72 -8.65 -2.93
CA LYS A 55 12.80 -9.48 -4.14
C LYS A 55 11.43 -9.92 -4.64
N SER A 56 10.60 -10.44 -3.73
CA SER A 56 9.41 -11.22 -4.08
C SER A 56 8.09 -10.47 -3.98
N HIS A 57 8.03 -9.40 -3.17
CA HIS A 57 6.77 -8.72 -2.89
C HIS A 57 6.37 -7.78 -4.04
N PRO A 58 5.10 -7.78 -4.49
CA PRO A 58 4.63 -6.94 -5.58
C PRO A 58 4.48 -5.47 -5.18
N ASP A 59 4.08 -5.19 -3.94
CA ASP A 59 3.97 -3.83 -3.41
C ASP A 59 5.35 -3.32 -2.98
N LYS A 60 6.05 -2.65 -3.90
CA LYS A 60 7.40 -2.10 -3.64
C LYS A 60 7.37 -0.89 -2.72
N ALA A 61 6.37 -0.03 -2.86
CA ALA A 61 6.21 1.16 -2.01
C ALA A 61 5.97 0.78 -0.54
N GLY A 62 5.12 -0.22 -0.31
CA GLY A 62 4.87 -0.71 1.05
C GLY A 62 6.07 -1.42 1.67
N VAL A 63 6.89 -2.11 0.87
CA VAL A 63 8.17 -2.64 1.34
C VAL A 63 9.14 -1.52 1.70
N LEU A 64 9.28 -0.49 0.85
CA LEU A 64 10.09 0.70 1.14
C LEU A 64 9.65 1.40 2.43
N PHE A 65 8.33 1.51 2.65
CA PHE A 65 7.77 2.09 3.87
C PHE A 65 8.11 1.25 5.09
N LEU A 66 8.00 -0.08 4.99
CA LEU A 66 8.40 -1.00 6.05
C LEU A 66 9.92 -0.90 6.35
N GLU A 67 10.76 -0.76 5.31
CA GLU A 67 12.20 -0.52 5.46
C GLU A 67 12.47 0.77 6.25
N ALA A 68 11.75 1.86 5.94
CA ALA A 68 11.87 3.13 6.64
C ALA A 68 11.42 3.05 8.12
N VAL A 69 10.37 2.30 8.42
CA VAL A 69 9.89 2.09 9.80
C VAL A 69 10.87 1.26 10.63
N CYS A 70 11.60 0.34 10.01
CA CYS A 70 12.62 -0.48 10.65
C CYS A 70 14.00 0.20 10.75
N GLU A 71 14.21 1.33 10.07
CA GLU A 71 15.46 2.08 10.09
C GLU A 71 15.63 2.84 11.42
N GLU A 72 16.80 2.71 12.03
CA GLU A 72 17.10 3.40 13.31
C GLU A 72 17.62 4.82 13.06
N ASN A 73 18.27 5.04 11.91
CA ASN A 73 18.74 6.35 11.52
C ASN A 73 17.61 7.19 10.90
N ALA A 74 17.19 8.24 11.59
CA ALA A 74 16.09 9.10 11.16
C ALA A 74 16.32 9.78 9.79
N GLU A 75 17.56 10.15 9.44
CA GLU A 75 17.88 10.76 8.14
C GLU A 75 17.67 9.75 7.01
N LYS A 76 18.17 8.52 7.17
CA LYS A 76 17.96 7.44 6.19
C LYS A 76 16.49 7.05 6.05
N ALA A 77 15.73 7.10 7.15
CA ALA A 77 14.30 6.86 7.11
C ALA A 77 13.60 7.96 6.30
N LEU A 78 13.98 9.21 6.50
CA LEU A 78 13.44 10.36 5.77
C LEU A 78 13.73 10.27 4.26
N ASP A 79 14.96 9.90 3.89
CA ASP A 79 15.33 9.71 2.48
C ASP A 79 14.42 8.66 1.80
N ARG A 80 14.09 7.57 2.51
CA ARG A 80 13.19 6.53 2.00
C ARG A 80 11.74 7.01 1.90
N TYR A 81 11.26 7.81 2.86
CA TYR A 81 9.93 8.42 2.75
C TYR A 81 9.85 9.35 1.54
N GLN A 82 10.89 10.17 1.32
CA GLN A 82 10.96 11.02 0.14
C GLN A 82 10.97 10.20 -1.15
N GLN A 83 11.72 9.10 -1.18
CA GLN A 83 11.72 8.18 -2.32
C GLN A 83 10.32 7.61 -2.61
N ILE A 84 9.53 7.28 -1.59
CA ILE A 84 8.14 6.80 -1.77
C ILE A 84 7.28 7.90 -2.39
N VAL A 85 7.39 9.14 -1.95
CA VAL A 85 6.65 10.26 -2.52
C VAL A 85 7.05 10.50 -3.99
N ASP A 86 8.35 10.48 -4.28
CA ASP A 86 8.90 10.80 -5.59
C ASP A 86 8.63 9.69 -6.63
N GLU A 87 8.87 8.43 -6.26
CA GLU A 87 8.79 7.29 -7.19
C GLU A 87 7.43 6.57 -7.14
N HIS A 88 6.71 6.73 -6.04
CA HIS A 88 5.46 6.01 -5.75
C HIS A 88 4.33 6.93 -5.28
N GLY A 89 4.29 8.21 -5.70
CA GLY A 89 3.33 9.21 -5.21
C GLY A 89 1.82 8.92 -5.40
N ARG A 90 1.43 7.86 -6.11
CA ARG A 90 0.02 7.39 -6.17
C ARG A 90 -0.28 6.22 -5.23
N SER A 91 0.73 5.74 -4.52
CA SER A 91 0.64 4.64 -3.58
C SER A 91 -0.05 5.10 -2.30
N PRO A 92 -0.82 4.24 -1.61
CA PRO A 92 -1.34 4.53 -0.27
C PRO A 92 -0.24 4.80 0.77
N TRP A 93 1.03 4.49 0.46
CA TRP A 93 2.18 4.72 1.35
C TRP A 93 2.85 6.09 1.16
N ALA A 94 2.40 6.89 0.19
CA ALA A 94 2.95 8.21 -0.13
C ALA A 94 2.14 9.39 0.45
N ASP A 95 1.11 9.09 1.25
CA ASP A 95 0.25 10.07 1.94
C ASP A 95 0.92 10.67 3.19
#